data_AF-A0A9E5XPD8-F1
#
_entry.id   AF-A0A9E5XPD8-F1
#
_cell.length_a   1.000
_cell.length_b   1.000
_cell.length_c   1.000
_cell.angle_alpha   90.00
_cell.angle_beta   90.00
_cell.angle_gamma   90.00
#
_symmetry.space_group_name_H-M   'P 1'
#
loop_
_entity.id
_entity.type
_entity.pdbx_description
1 polymer ?
#
loop_
_entity_poly.entity_id
_entity_poly.type
_entity_poly.pdbx_seq_one_letter_code
_entity_poly.pdbx_strand_id
1 'polypeptide(L)' 'MSNDAHRHVTVLKQLKAQRKRGELGLRDYYQRLLRLLADVLSSLQNEDIGDDDVKRQVPLILVFLEEQIKKYAGRNH' A
#
# COMPACT_ATOMS: atom_id res chain seq x y z
N MET A 1 0.50 -4.37 -20.32
CA MET A 1 0.48 -4.02 -18.88
C MET A 1 1.42 -2.84 -18.69
N SER A 2 0.99 -1.79 -17.99
CA SER A 2 1.84 -0.61 -17.72
C SER A 2 3.16 -1.03 -17.06
N ASN A 3 4.27 -0.38 -17.45
CA ASN A 3 5.61 -0.64 -16.91
C ASN A 3 5.64 -0.48 -15.38
N ASP A 4 4.78 0.37 -14.84
CA ASP A 4 4.64 0.64 -13.41
C ASP A 4 4.00 -0.50 -12.63
N ALA A 5 3.02 -1.19 -13.22
CA ALA A 5 2.37 -2.33 -12.57
C ALA A 5 3.38 -3.46 -12.32
N HIS A 6 4.23 -3.76 -13.30
CA HIS A 6 5.27 -4.78 -13.16
C HIS A 6 6.32 -4.39 -12.11
N ARG A 7 6.67 -3.09 -12.06
CA ARG A 7 7.55 -2.53 -11.03
C ARG A 7 6.95 -2.71 -9.63
N HIS A 8 5.70 -2.32 -9.41
CA HIS A 8 5.04 -2.42 -8.10
C HIS A 8 4.96 -3.85 -7.59
N VAL A 9 4.60 -4.81 -8.46
CA VAL A 9 4.58 -6.23 -8.11
C VAL A 9 5.97 -6.73 -7.71
N THR A 10 7.01 -6.31 -8.44
CA THR A 10 8.39 -6.70 -8.15
C THR A 10 8.85 -6.16 -6.80
N VAL A 11 8.62 -4.87 -6.53
CA VAL A 11 8.96 -4.24 -5.25
C VAL A 11 8.22 -4.92 -4.09
N LEU A 12 6.92 -5.20 -4.23
CA LEU A 12 6.15 -5.88 -3.20
C LEU A 12 6.70 -7.28 -2.89
N LYS A 13 7.06 -8.05 -3.92
CA LYS A 13 7.66 -9.38 -3.75
C LYS A 13 9.00 -9.30 -3.03
N GLN A 14 9.85 -8.33 -3.39
CA GLN A 14 11.14 -8.12 -2.74
C GLN A 14 10.97 -7.75 -1.28
N LEU A 15 10.10 -6.79 -0.94
CA LEU A 15 9.84 -6.40 0.45
C LEU A 15 9.36 -7.58 1.29
N LYS A 16 8.42 -8.38 0.77
CA LYS A 16 7.94 -9.60 1.45
C LYS A 16 9.08 -10.59 1.70
N ALA A 17 9.94 -10.81 0.71
CA ALA A 17 11.06 -11.73 0.81
C ALA A 17 12.11 -11.25 1.81
N GLN A 18 12.48 -9.97 1.77
CA GLN A 18 13.42 -9.35 2.71
C GLN A 18 12.90 -9.43 4.15
N ARG A 19 11.61 -9.16 4.37
CA ARG A 19 10.98 -9.32 5.70
C ARG A 19 11.01 -10.77 6.17
N LYS A 20 10.68 -11.73 5.29
CA LYS A 20 10.71 -13.17 5.60
C LYS A 20 12.12 -13.64 5.99
N ARG A 21 13.17 -13.09 5.36
CA ARG A 21 14.57 -13.40 5.67
C ARG A 21 15.12 -12.65 6.89
N GLY A 22 14.34 -11.77 7.52
CA GLY A 22 14.78 -10.99 8.68
C GLY A 22 15.66 -9.79 8.33
N GLU A 23 15.83 -9.48 7.05
CA GLU A 23 16.66 -8.36 6.56
C GLU A 23 16.01 -6.99 6.81
N LEU A 24 14.70 -6.98 7.10
CA LEU A 24 13.94 -5.78 7.44
C LEU A 24 13.33 -5.92 8.84
N GLY A 25 13.67 -4.95 9.71
CA GLY A 25 12.96 -4.72 10.95
C GLY A 25 11.49 -4.34 10.68
N LEU A 26 10.61 -4.57 11.67
CA LEU A 26 9.18 -4.35 11.50
C LEU A 26 8.83 -2.89 11.15
N ARG A 27 9.51 -1.93 11.79
CA ARG A 27 9.30 -0.50 11.56
C ARG A 27 9.72 -0.09 10.14
N ASP A 28 10.88 -0.55 9.69
CA ASP A 28 11.40 -0.25 8.35
C ASP A 28 10.53 -0.90 7.26
N TYR A 29 10.09 -2.13 7.51
CA TYR A 29 9.16 -2.83 6.62
C TYR A 29 7.83 -2.05 6.49
N TYR A 30 7.25 -1.60 7.60
CA TYR A 30 6.04 -0.78 7.60
C TYR A 30 6.23 0.52 6.80
N GLN A 31 7.32 1.26 7.05
CA GLN A 31 7.60 2.50 6.31
C GLN A 31 7.77 2.27 4.81
N ARG A 32 8.43 1.18 4.41
CA ARG A 32 8.60 0.82 2.99
C ARG A 32 7.28 0.43 2.33
N LEU A 33 6.39 -0.26 3.04
CA LEU A 33 5.04 -0.56 2.54
C LEU A 33 4.20 0.71 2.35
N LEU A 34 4.28 1.68 3.26
CA LEU A 34 3.58 2.96 3.10
C LEU A 34 4.09 3.75 1.89
N ARG A 35 5.39 3.74 1.62
CA ARG A 35 5.96 4.37 0.41
C ARG A 35 5.44 3.69 -0.86
N LEU A 36 5.47 2.35 -0.92
CA LEU A 36 4.92 1.61 -2.05
C LEU A 36 3.42 1.90 -2.25
N LEU A 37 2.65 2.05 -1.16
CA LEU A 37 1.24 2.44 -1.25
C LEU A 37 1.08 3.83 -1.89
N ALA A 38 1.89 4.81 -1.49
CA ALA A 38 1.87 6.14 -2.11
C ALA A 38 2.21 6.10 -3.60
N ASP A 39 3.21 5.31 -3.99
CA ASP A 39 3.59 5.12 -5.40
C ASP A 39 2.45 4.49 -6.21
N VAL A 40 1.80 3.46 -5.67
CA VAL A 40 0.64 2.81 -6.30
C VAL A 40 -0.52 3.78 -6.47
N LEU A 41 -0.84 4.58 -5.43
CA LEU A 41 -1.90 5.60 -5.52
C LEU A 41 -1.62 6.61 -6.64
N SER A 42 -0.37 7.05 -6.77
CA SER A 42 0.01 7.99 -7.83
C SER A 42 -0.15 7.40 -9.23
N SER A 43 0.11 6.10 -9.42
CA SER A 43 -0.15 5.44 -10.70
C SER A 43 -1.66 5.26 -10.95
N LEU A 44 -2.43 4.85 -9.95
CA LEU A 44 -3.87 4.63 -10.06
C LEU A 44 -4.63 5.91 -10.43
N GLN A 45 -4.19 7.08 -9.98
CA GLN A 45 -4.79 8.37 -10.35
C GLN A 45 -4.72 8.68 -11.86
N ASN A 46 -3.82 8.02 -12.58
CA ASN A 46 -3.62 8.20 -14.02
C ASN A 46 -4.20 7.03 -14.84
N GLU A 47 -4.79 6.02 -14.18
CA GLU A 47 -5.42 4.89 -14.85
C GLU A 47 -6.93 5.12 -15.00
N ASP A 48 -7.48 4.65 -16.12
CA ASP A 48 -8.93 4.54 -16.30
C ASP A 48 -9.42 3.27 -15.60
N ILE A 49 -9.91 3.44 -14.37
CA ILE A 49 -10.33 2.34 -13.50
C ILE A 49 -11.84 2.15 -13.65
N GLY A 50 -12.25 0.96 -14.09
CA GLY A 50 -13.66 0.63 -14.24
C GLY A 50 -14.42 0.57 -12.92
N ASP A 51 -15.72 0.89 -12.97
CA ASP A 51 -16.62 0.93 -11.79
C ASP A 51 -16.61 -0.34 -10.94
N ASP A 52 -16.46 -1.52 -11.55
CA ASP A 52 -16.44 -2.78 -10.83
C ASP A 52 -15.17 -2.96 -9.98
N ASP A 53 -14.03 -2.45 -10.45
CA ASP A 53 -12.80 -2.41 -9.68
C ASP A 53 -12.91 -1.38 -8.56
N VAL A 54 -13.49 -0.20 -8.83
CA VAL A 54 -13.74 0.83 -7.81
C VAL A 54 -14.63 0.28 -6.68
N LYS A 55 -15.74 -0.38 -7.01
CA LYS A 55 -16.66 -1.00 -6.03
C LYS A 55 -15.96 -1.99 -5.10
N ARG A 56 -14.99 -2.75 -5.62
CA ARG A 56 -14.22 -3.72 -4.83
C ARG A 56 -13.14 -3.06 -3.97
N GLN A 57 -12.56 -1.95 -4.44
CA GLN A 57 -11.45 -1.28 -3.76
C GLN A 57 -11.91 -0.35 -2.64
N VAL A 58 -13.03 0.35 -2.79
CA VAL A 58 -13.53 1.33 -1.80
C VAL A 58 -13.63 0.75 -0.38
N PRO A 59 -14.24 -0.42 -0.14
CA PRO A 59 -14.32 -0.97 1.22
C PRO A 59 -12.96 -1.25 1.86
N LEU A 60 -11.98 -1.69 1.06
CA LEU A 60 -10.63 -1.99 1.55
C LEU A 60 -9.89 -0.71 1.98
N ILE A 61 -10.06 0.36 1.19
CA ILE A 61 -9.48 1.67 1.48
C ILE A 61 -10.11 2.26 2.74
N LEU A 62 -11.44 2.18 2.88
CA LEU A 62 -12.15 2.65 4.07
C LEU A 62 -11.63 2.00 5.35
N VAL A 63 -11.58 0.67 5.38
CA VAL A 63 -11.07 -0.08 6.56
C VAL A 63 -9.65 0.34 6.91
N PHE A 64 -8.78 0.48 5.90
CA PHE A 64 -7.41 0.92 6.14
C PHE A 64 -7.34 2.32 6.74
N LEU A 65 -8.07 3.28 6.16
CA LEU A 65 -8.08 4.68 6.61
C LEU A 65 -8.64 4.83 8.01
N GLU A 66 -9.78 4.20 8.31
CA GLU A 66 -10.40 4.23 9.64
C GLU A 66 -9.43 3.74 10.72
N GLU A 67 -8.76 2.61 10.47
CA GLU A 67 -7.74 2.05 11.37
C GLU A 67 -6.56 3.00 11.58
N GLN A 68 -6.06 3.66 10.51
CA GLN A 68 -4.94 4.59 10.65
C GLN A 68 -5.35 5.87 11.37
N ILE A 69 -6.50 6.45 11.04
CA ILE A 69 -7.02 7.68 11.67
C ILE A 69 -7.24 7.45 13.17
N LYS A 70 -7.89 6.34 13.54
CA LYS A 70 -8.12 5.98 14.94
C LYS A 70 -6.81 5.84 15.72
N LYS A 71 -5.81 5.16 15.14
CA LYS A 71 -4.48 5.01 15.75
C LYS A 71 -3.71 6.32 15.82
N TYR A 72 -3.86 7.21 14.83
CA TYR A 72 -3.23 8.51 14.84
C TYR A 72 -3.82 9.42 15.92
N ALA A 73 -5.14 9.48 16.02
CA ALA A 73 -5.84 10.22 17.08
C ALA A 73 -5.43 9.71 18.48
N GLY A 74 -5.36 8.38 18.67
CA GLY A 74 -4.94 7.78 19.94
C GLY A 74 -3.45 7.94 20.30
N ARG A 75 -2.59 8.45 19.40
CA ARG A 75 -1.18 8.78 19.71
C ARG A 75 -0.99 10.25 20.09
N ASN A 76 -1.98 11.10 19.81
CA ASN A 76 -1.98 12.52 20.16
C ASN A 76 -2.70 12.80 21.49
N HIS A 77 -3.00 11.74 22.27
CA HIS A 77 -3.51 11.78 23.63
C HIS A 77 -2.55 11.05 24.56
#